data_AF-A0A834MPR6-F1
#
_entry.id   AF-A0A834MPR6-F1
#
_cell.length_a   1.000
_cell.length_b   1.000
_cell.length_c   1.000
_cell.angle_alpha   90.00
_cell.angle_beta   90.00
_cell.angle_gamma   90.00
#
_symmetry.space_group_name_H-M   'P 1'
#
loop_
_entity.id
_entity.type
_entity.pdbx_description
1 polymer ?
#
loop_
_entity_poly.entity_id
_entity_poly.type
_entity_poly.pdbx_seq_one_letter_code
_entity_poly.pdbx_strand_id
1 'polypeptide(L)'
;MSKFRKLSDKLRCADLKLQPDKCNVRKKVAYLGHVISTTEIKSDPRKIRAVEDFPRPKPTKNVKQFLGLASYYRVSSHEIAEELNVSHTCIQKKLKQLGYIKKLNLWVPHQLKEIHLTQRISICDSLLKRNEIVPFLKRLITGEEKWIVYNNVNRRRSWVMQGEPTQMIPKTEIHQKKIMLSV
;
A
#
# COMPACT_ATOMS: atom_id res chain seq x y z
N MET A 1 -0.77 30.70 3.51
CA MET A 1 0.19 31.04 4.59
C MET A 1 -0.15 30.48 5.98
N SER A 2 -1.41 30.15 6.31
CA SER A 2 -1.78 29.67 7.66
C SER A 2 -1.23 28.29 8.05
N LYS A 3 -1.09 27.35 7.10
CA LYS A 3 -0.62 25.98 7.36
C LYS A 3 0.85 25.89 7.76
N PHE A 4 1.72 26.71 7.15
CA PHE A 4 3.17 26.71 7.45
C PHE A 4 3.46 27.27 8.85
N ARG A 5 2.73 28.33 9.28
CA ARG A 5 2.82 28.83 10.66
C ARG A 5 2.43 27.75 11.68
N LYS A 6 1.28 27.08 11.48
CA LYS A 6 0.86 25.95 12.33
C LYS A 6 1.89 24.82 12.38
N LEU A 7 2.56 24.52 11.27
CA LEU A 7 3.63 23.52 11.23
C LEU A 7 4.85 23.98 12.03
N SER A 8 5.28 25.22 11.83
CA SER A 8 6.41 25.82 12.57
C SER A 8 6.16 25.83 14.07
N ASP A 9 4.95 26.18 14.50
CA ASP A 9 4.59 26.23 15.92
C ASP A 9 4.62 24.83 16.55
N LYS A 10 4.10 23.81 15.85
CA LYS A 10 4.19 22.41 16.29
C LYS A 10 5.63 21.91 16.39
N LEU A 11 6.48 22.26 15.43
CA LEU A 11 7.89 21.87 15.43
C LEU A 11 8.64 22.52 16.60
N ARG A 12 8.34 23.79 16.91
CA ARG A 12 8.89 24.48 18.09
C ARG A 12 8.43 23.85 19.40
N CYS A 13 7.16 23.49 19.53
CA CYS A 13 6.65 22.78 20.72
C CYS A 13 7.29 21.40 20.91
N ALA A 14 7.79 20.78 19.85
CA ALA A 14 8.47 19.48 19.88
C ALA A 14 10.01 19.60 19.93
N ASP A 15 10.55 20.81 20.09
CA ASP A 15 12.00 21.10 20.05
C ASP A 15 12.72 20.59 18.79
N LEU A 16 12.03 20.63 17.65
CA LEU A 16 12.57 20.25 16.34
C LEU A 16 12.90 21.50 15.52
N LYS A 17 14.14 21.58 15.03
CA LYS A 17 14.62 22.66 14.17
C LYS A 17 14.59 22.25 12.69
N LEU A 18 14.08 23.14 11.85
CA LEU A 18 14.15 22.98 10.40
C LEU A 18 15.52 23.43 9.89
N GLN A 19 16.12 22.67 8.98
CA GLN A 19 17.29 23.11 8.23
C GLN A 19 16.81 23.89 6.99
N PRO A 20 16.99 25.22 6.92
CA PRO A 20 16.42 26.05 5.85
C PRO A 20 16.82 25.59 4.46
N ASP A 21 18.08 25.18 4.29
CA ASP A 21 18.64 24.74 3.01
C ASP A 21 17.96 23.49 2.44
N LYS A 22 17.34 22.66 3.31
CA LYS A 22 16.63 21.45 2.91
C LYS A 22 15.12 21.68 2.75
N CYS A 23 14.60 22.85 3.13
CA CYS A 23 13.19 23.19 3.06
C CYS A 23 12.84 23.78 1.68
N ASN A 24 12.26 22.97 0.81
CA ASN A 24 11.79 23.41 -0.50
C ASN A 24 10.29 23.73 -0.48
N VAL A 25 9.93 25.00 -0.35
CA VAL A 25 8.53 25.47 -0.44
C VAL A 25 8.24 25.86 -1.89
N ARG A 26 7.79 24.89 -2.70
CA ARG A 26 7.43 25.09 -4.12
C ARG A 26 6.11 24.39 -4.45
N LYS A 27 5.46 24.76 -5.57
CA LYS A 27 4.25 24.09 -6.08
C LYS A 27 4.52 22.67 -6.61
N LYS A 28 5.79 22.35 -6.92
CA LYS A 28 6.26 21.07 -7.41
C LYS A 28 7.54 20.70 -6.66
N VAL A 29 7.53 19.58 -5.95
CA VAL A 29 8.63 19.16 -5.07
C VAL A 29 8.92 17.68 -5.27
N ALA A 30 10.20 17.33 -5.37
CA ALA A 30 10.64 15.95 -5.35
C ALA A 30 10.64 15.44 -3.90
N TYR A 31 9.90 14.37 -3.63
CA TYR A 31 9.78 13.77 -2.31
C TYR A 31 9.70 12.24 -2.43
N LEU A 32 10.57 11.53 -1.70
CA LEU A 32 10.65 10.05 -1.67
C LEU A 32 10.74 9.37 -3.05
N GLY A 33 11.30 10.05 -4.06
CA GLY A 33 11.41 9.50 -5.42
C GLY A 33 10.22 9.73 -6.34
N HIS A 34 9.29 10.57 -5.91
CA HIS A 34 8.19 11.07 -6.71
C HIS A 34 8.27 12.59 -6.79
N VAL A 35 7.78 13.16 -7.87
CA VAL A 35 7.54 14.58 -8.01
C VAL A 35 6.07 14.83 -7.74
N ILE A 36 5.82 15.49 -6.61
CA ILE A 36 4.49 15.85 -6.13
C ILE A 36 4.19 17.26 -6.62
N SER A 37 3.13 17.41 -7.41
CA SER A 37 2.56 18.69 -7.80
C SER A 37 1.23 18.91 -7.09
N THR A 38 0.61 20.06 -7.31
CA THR A 38 -0.71 20.39 -6.76
C THR A 38 -1.83 19.48 -7.28
N THR A 39 -1.63 18.81 -8.42
CA THR A 39 -2.66 18.03 -9.12
C THR A 39 -2.27 16.58 -9.33
N GLU A 40 -0.98 16.25 -9.33
CA GLU A 40 -0.49 14.92 -9.73
C GLU A 40 0.70 14.48 -8.87
N ILE A 41 0.83 13.17 -8.70
CA ILE A 41 2.03 12.52 -8.16
C ILE A 41 2.59 11.68 -9.31
N LYS A 42 3.79 12.02 -9.77
CA LYS A 42 4.49 11.30 -10.83
C LYS A 42 5.81 10.76 -10.30
N SER A 43 6.28 9.62 -10.80
CA SER A 43 7.63 9.15 -10.50
C SER A 43 8.65 10.21 -10.93
N ASP A 44 9.71 10.40 -10.13
CA ASP A 44 10.73 11.39 -10.45
C ASP A 44 11.42 11.01 -11.78
N PRO A 45 11.41 11.87 -12.81
CA PRO A 45 12.04 11.58 -14.09
C PRO A 45 13.53 11.25 -13.96
N ARG A 46 14.21 11.72 -12.91
CA ARG A 46 15.59 11.35 -12.62
C ARG A 46 15.72 9.88 -12.22
N LYS A 47 14.76 9.35 -11.45
CA LYS A 47 14.73 7.93 -11.08
C LYS A 47 14.29 7.06 -12.25
N ILE A 48 13.38 7.55 -13.10
CA ILE A 48 13.00 6.87 -14.33
C ILE A 48 14.22 6.74 -15.25
N ARG A 49 14.92 7.85 -15.53
CA ARG A 49 16.15 7.84 -16.32
C ARG A 49 17.24 6.95 -15.73
N ALA A 50 17.40 6.94 -14.40
CA ALA A 50 18.36 6.06 -13.74
C ALA A 50 18.03 4.57 -13.89
N VAL A 51 16.77 4.22 -14.19
CA VAL A 51 16.34 2.86 -14.54
C VAL A 51 16.55 2.60 -16.04
N GLU A 52 16.19 3.55 -16.92
CA GLU A 52 16.43 3.46 -18.38
C GLU A 52 17.92 3.36 -18.72
N ASP A 53 18.76 4.18 -18.07
CA ASP A 53 20.21 4.21 -18.26
C ASP A 53 20.91 3.10 -17.45
N PHE A 54 20.17 2.24 -16.76
CA PHE A 54 20.76 1.24 -15.88
C PHE A 54 21.48 0.17 -16.73
N PRO A 55 22.82 0.03 -16.62
CA PRO A 55 23.54 -0.93 -17.44
C PRO A 55 23.10 -2.34 -17.07
N ARG A 56 22.99 -3.22 -18.07
CA ARG A 56 22.54 -4.60 -17.89
C ARG A 56 23.23 -5.25 -16.66
N PRO A 57 22.50 -5.55 -15.57
CA PRO A 57 23.10 -6.01 -14.33
C PRO A 57 23.78 -7.36 -14.52
N LYS A 58 25.11 -7.40 -14.40
CA LYS A 58 25.90 -8.64 -14.46
C LYS A 58 26.06 -9.32 -13.09
N PRO A 59 26.50 -8.63 -12.01
CA PRO A 59 26.66 -9.28 -10.71
C PRO A 59 25.33 -9.42 -9.97
N THR A 60 25.22 -10.45 -9.13
CA THR A 60 24.01 -10.76 -8.34
C THR A 60 23.55 -9.62 -7.43
N LYS A 61 24.46 -8.75 -6.96
CA LYS A 61 24.13 -7.54 -6.19
C LYS A 61 23.32 -6.53 -7.01
N ASN A 62 23.75 -6.23 -8.23
CA ASN A 62 23.08 -5.25 -9.10
C ASN A 62 21.71 -5.76 -9.55
N VAL A 63 21.59 -7.08 -9.77
CA VAL A 63 20.31 -7.72 -10.07
C VAL A 63 19.31 -7.54 -8.91
N LYS A 64 19.74 -7.76 -7.65
CA LYS A 64 18.88 -7.52 -6.47
C LYS A 64 18.44 -6.06 -6.36
N GLN A 65 19.36 -5.12 -6.61
CA GLN A 65 19.07 -3.69 -6.54
C GLN A 65 18.04 -3.27 -7.60
N PHE A 66 18.21 -3.73 -8.84
CA PHE A 66 17.27 -3.50 -9.93
C PHE A 66 15.89 -4.09 -9.62
N LEU A 67 15.83 -5.35 -9.15
CA LEU A 67 14.57 -6.00 -8.78
C LEU A 67 13.87 -5.34 -7.60
N GLY A 68 14.62 -4.80 -6.63
CA GLY A 68 14.07 -4.01 -5.54
C GLY A 68 13.40 -2.73 -6.04
N LEU A 69 14.03 -2.03 -6.98
CA LEU A 69 13.44 -0.84 -7.63
C LEU A 69 12.21 -1.20 -8.47
N ALA A 70 12.30 -2.22 -9.31
CA ALA A 70 11.19 -2.71 -10.13
C ALA A 70 9.99 -3.13 -9.27
N SER A 71 10.23 -3.81 -8.14
CA SER A 71 9.19 -4.17 -7.18
C SER A 71 8.57 -2.96 -6.48
N TYR A 72 9.34 -1.91 -6.18
CA TYR A 72 8.83 -0.68 -5.59
C TYR A 72 7.81 0.01 -6.51
N TYR A 73 8.05 -0.04 -7.83
CA TYR A 73 7.16 0.51 -8.84
C TYR A 73 6.14 -0.50 -9.40
N ARG A 74 6.04 -1.72 -8.83
CA ARG A 74 5.09 -2.79 -9.21
C ARG A 74 5.21 -3.27 -10.67
N VAL A 75 6.42 -3.26 -11.21
CA VAL A 75 6.73 -3.72 -12.57
C VAL A 75 6.52 -5.23 -12.69
N SER A 76 5.91 -5.68 -13.80
CA SER A 76 5.65 -7.10 -14.03
C SER A 76 6.92 -7.88 -14.40
N SER A 77 6.93 -9.20 -14.19
CA SER A 77 8.08 -10.03 -14.61
C SER A 77 8.29 -10.05 -16.12
N HIS A 78 7.26 -9.70 -16.90
CA HIS A 78 7.35 -9.54 -18.35
C HIS A 78 8.03 -8.22 -18.73
N GLU A 79 7.66 -7.12 -18.08
CA GLU A 79 8.32 -5.82 -18.29
C GLU A 79 9.81 -5.88 -17.91
N ILE A 80 10.15 -6.53 -16.79
CA ILE A 80 11.55 -6.76 -16.39
C ILE A 80 12.30 -7.63 -17.42
N ALA A 81 11.60 -8.58 -18.06
CA ALA A 81 12.15 -9.48 -19.07
C ALA A 81 12.50 -8.77 -20.37
N GLU A 82 11.58 -7.92 -20.83
CA GLU A 82 11.73 -7.08 -22.00
C GLU A 82 12.90 -6.12 -21.84
N GLU A 83 12.93 -5.39 -20.71
CA GLU A 83 13.99 -4.41 -20.42
C GLU A 83 15.39 -5.05 -20.35
N LEU A 84 15.51 -6.22 -19.71
CA LEU A 84 16.79 -6.90 -19.56
C LEU A 84 17.17 -7.76 -20.77
N ASN A 85 16.28 -7.86 -21.77
CA ASN A 85 16.36 -8.77 -22.90
C ASN A 85 16.69 -10.20 -22.45
N VAL A 86 15.91 -10.74 -21.51
CA VAL A 86 16.03 -12.09 -20.95
C VAL A 86 14.65 -12.74 -20.92
N SER A 87 14.54 -14.06 -21.07
CA SER A 87 13.26 -14.77 -20.88
C SER A 87 12.64 -14.52 -19.50
N HIS A 88 11.32 -14.28 -19.45
CA HIS A 88 10.56 -14.07 -18.20
C HIS A 88 10.71 -15.24 -17.20
N THR A 89 10.90 -16.48 -17.71
CA THR A 89 11.11 -17.68 -16.89
C THR A 89 12.42 -17.60 -16.10
N CYS A 90 13.46 -16.99 -16.68
CA CYS A 90 14.75 -16.78 -16.03
C CYS A 90 14.61 -15.80 -14.86
N ILE A 91 13.86 -14.71 -15.06
CA ILE A 91 13.58 -13.73 -13.99
C ILE A 91 12.77 -14.35 -12.86
N GLN A 92 11.76 -15.16 -13.18
CA GLN A 92 10.96 -15.83 -12.16
C GLN A 92 11.80 -16.81 -11.33
N LYS A 93 12.68 -17.60 -11.96
CA LYS A 93 13.64 -18.47 -11.27
C LYS A 93 14.59 -17.66 -10.39
N LYS A 94 15.10 -16.54 -10.91
CA LYS A 94 16.03 -15.68 -10.17
C LYS A 94 15.38 -15.01 -8.97
N LEU A 95 14.16 -14.49 -9.12
CA LEU A 95 13.38 -13.91 -8.03
C LEU A 95 13.16 -14.92 -6.89
N LYS A 96 12.80 -16.17 -7.23
CA LYS A 96 12.69 -17.25 -6.25
C LYS A 96 14.03 -17.53 -5.56
N GLN A 97 15.13 -17.63 -6.30
CA GLN A 97 16.48 -17.85 -5.73
C GLN A 97 16.90 -16.72 -4.77
N LEU A 98 16.46 -15.48 -5.04
CA LEU A 98 16.76 -14.31 -4.22
C LEU A 98 15.79 -14.15 -3.03
N GLY A 99 14.79 -15.03 -2.89
CA GLY A 99 13.82 -15.01 -1.78
C GLY A 99 12.63 -14.08 -1.98
N TYR A 100 12.43 -13.52 -3.17
CA TYR A 100 11.27 -12.68 -3.46
C TYR A 100 10.01 -13.53 -3.64
N ILE A 101 8.93 -13.12 -2.98
CA ILE A 101 7.60 -13.73 -3.10
C ILE A 101 6.58 -12.73 -3.64
N LYS A 102 5.72 -13.18 -4.56
CA LYS A 102 4.62 -12.35 -5.08
C LYS A 102 3.51 -12.28 -4.03
N LYS A 103 3.37 -11.13 -3.37
CA LYS A 103 2.23 -10.82 -2.51
C LYS A 103 1.23 -9.95 -3.27
N LEU A 104 -0.06 -10.26 -3.12
CA LEU A 104 -1.13 -9.41 -3.61
C LEU A 104 -1.34 -8.24 -2.62
N ASN A 105 -1.85 -7.12 -3.12
CA ASN A 105 -2.17 -5.98 -2.28
C ASN A 105 -3.28 -6.33 -1.28
N LEU A 106 -3.22 -5.70 -0.12
CA LEU A 106 -4.31 -5.73 0.85
C LEU A 106 -5.45 -4.83 0.34
N TRP A 107 -6.68 -5.33 0.42
CA TRP A 107 -7.85 -4.51 0.17
C TRP A 107 -8.04 -3.53 1.33
N VAL A 108 -8.11 -2.25 1.01
CA VAL A 108 -8.38 -1.18 1.99
C VAL A 108 -9.78 -0.66 1.72
N PRO A 109 -10.69 -0.64 2.71
CA PRO A 109 -12.09 -0.31 2.50
C PRO A 109 -12.35 1.02 1.82
N HIS A 110 -11.57 2.05 2.15
CA HIS A 110 -11.80 3.42 1.71
C HIS A 110 -10.46 4.14 1.47
N GLN A 111 -10.42 4.99 0.45
CA GLN A 111 -9.33 5.95 0.28
C GLN A 111 -9.58 7.16 1.18
N LEU A 112 -8.81 7.24 2.28
CA LEU A 112 -8.96 8.31 3.26
C LEU A 112 -8.26 9.60 2.79
N LYS A 113 -8.93 10.74 2.97
CA LYS A 113 -8.31 12.07 2.84
C LYS A 113 -7.42 12.36 4.06
N GLU A 114 -6.46 13.27 3.90
CA GLU A 114 -5.54 13.68 4.97
C GLU A 114 -6.26 14.15 6.25
N ILE A 115 -7.42 14.81 6.08
CA ILE A 115 -8.28 15.24 7.19
C ILE A 115 -8.78 14.03 8.00
N HIS A 116 -9.29 13.00 7.32
CA HIS A 116 -9.80 11.79 7.97
C HIS A 116 -8.67 11.01 8.65
N LEU A 117 -7.47 10.97 8.05
CA LEU A 117 -6.30 10.35 8.67
C LEU A 117 -5.93 11.06 9.98
N THR A 118 -5.85 12.39 9.95
CA THR A 118 -5.51 13.20 11.12
C THR A 118 -6.55 13.04 12.23
N GLN A 119 -7.83 13.06 11.88
CA GLN A 119 -8.93 12.85 12.83
C GLN A 119 -8.83 11.48 13.50
N ARG A 120 -8.63 10.42 12.71
CA ARG A 120 -8.49 9.04 13.24
C ARG A 120 -7.30 8.92 14.19
N ILE A 121 -6.14 9.46 13.82
CA ILE A 121 -4.94 9.44 14.67
C ILE A 121 -5.22 10.18 16.00
N SER A 122 -5.82 11.37 15.93
CA SER A 122 -6.16 12.18 17.11
C SER A 122 -7.14 11.47 18.05
N ILE A 123 -8.16 10.81 17.49
CA ILE A 123 -9.14 10.04 18.28
C ILE A 123 -8.44 8.85 18.94
N CYS A 124 -7.66 8.08 18.19
CA CYS A 124 -6.93 6.93 18.74
C CYS A 124 -5.98 7.34 19.88
N ASP A 125 -5.20 8.41 19.70
CA ASP A 125 -4.29 8.93 20.72
C ASP A 125 -5.05 9.37 22.00
N SER A 126 -6.19 10.03 21.82
CA SER A 126 -7.03 10.46 22.95
C SER A 126 -7.64 9.27 23.70
N LEU A 127 -8.13 8.26 22.98
CA LEU A 127 -8.70 7.04 23.58
C LEU A 127 -7.62 6.22 24.28
N LEU A 128 -6.41 6.15 23.73
CA LEU A 128 -5.28 5.44 24.32
C LEU A 128 -4.89 6.07 25.66
N LYS A 129 -4.66 7.39 25.67
CA LYS A 129 -4.35 8.15 26.90
C LYS A 129 -5.43 8.02 27.95
N ARG A 130 -6.71 8.10 27.55
CA ARG A 130 -7.83 7.88 28.47
C ARG A 130 -7.79 6.48 29.08
N ASN A 131 -7.48 5.45 28.30
CA ASN A 131 -7.42 4.08 28.79
C ASN A 131 -6.24 3.83 29.73
N GLU A 132 -5.12 4.55 29.55
CA GLU A 132 -3.99 4.52 30.48
C GLU A 132 -4.36 5.12 31.84
N ILE A 133 -5.12 6.22 31.86
CA ILE A 133 -5.54 6.89 33.10
C ILE A 133 -6.65 6.10 33.79
N VAL A 134 -7.69 5.72 33.04
CA VAL A 134 -8.81 4.93 33.54
C VAL A 134 -9.10 3.79 32.56
N PRO A 135 -8.62 2.56 32.85
CA PRO A 135 -8.91 1.41 32.01
C PRO A 135 -10.42 1.21 31.83
N PHE A 136 -10.88 1.30 30.58
CA PHE A 136 -12.31 1.22 30.26
C PHE A 136 -12.63 0.09 29.29
N LEU A 137 -11.63 -0.54 28.66
CA LEU A 137 -11.84 -1.61 27.68
C LEU A 137 -12.65 -2.79 28.24
N LYS A 138 -12.46 -3.15 29.52
CA LYS A 138 -13.24 -4.23 30.18
C LYS A 138 -14.73 -3.89 30.38
N ARG A 139 -15.10 -2.61 30.28
CA ARG A 139 -16.47 -2.10 30.43
C ARG A 139 -17.06 -1.63 29.10
N LEU A 140 -16.31 -1.76 28.01
CA LEU A 140 -16.73 -1.30 26.70
C LEU A 140 -17.80 -2.26 26.15
N ILE A 141 -18.96 -1.71 25.83
CA ILE A 141 -20.02 -2.40 25.09
C ILE A 141 -20.02 -1.79 23.68
N THR A 142 -19.90 -2.64 22.67
CA THR A 142 -19.94 -2.25 21.26
C THR A 142 -21.11 -2.94 20.59
N GLY A 143 -21.78 -2.24 19.67
CA GLY A 143 -22.73 -2.87 18.76
C GLY A 143 -22.48 -2.49 17.32
N GLU A 144 -22.84 -3.39 16.41
CA GLU A 144 -22.71 -3.21 14.96
C GLU A 144 -23.88 -3.88 14.22
N GLU A 145 -24.29 -3.28 13.10
CA GLU A 145 -25.27 -3.87 12.20
C GLU A 145 -24.57 -4.52 11.00
N LYS A 146 -24.94 -5.76 10.70
CA LYS A 146 -24.36 -6.52 9.59
C LYS A 146 -25.42 -7.24 8.79
N TRP A 147 -25.39 -7.05 7.47
CA TRP A 147 -26.19 -7.84 6.55
C TRP A 147 -25.64 -9.27 6.45
N ILE A 148 -26.49 -10.26 6.71
CA ILE A 148 -26.20 -11.69 6.54
C ILE A 148 -27.02 -12.19 5.35
N VAL A 149 -26.32 -12.66 4.32
CA VAL A 149 -26.95 -13.29 3.15
C VAL A 149 -27.32 -14.73 3.46
N TYR A 150 -28.49 -15.18 2.99
CA TYR A 150 -28.94 -16.57 3.21
C TYR A 150 -28.04 -17.58 2.49
N ASN A 151 -27.59 -17.25 1.28
CA ASN A 151 -26.72 -18.10 0.49
C ASN A 151 -25.35 -17.44 0.31
N ASN A 152 -24.46 -17.67 1.28
CA ASN A 152 -23.10 -17.13 1.30
C ASN A 152 -22.11 -18.06 0.56
N VAL A 153 -22.28 -18.18 -0.77
CA VAL A 153 -21.41 -19.03 -1.59
C VAL A 153 -20.01 -18.43 -1.66
N ASN A 154 -19.07 -19.07 -0.95
CA ASN A 154 -17.66 -18.72 -1.03
C ASN A 154 -16.96 -19.68 -2.00
N ARG A 155 -16.16 -19.12 -2.92
CA ARG A 155 -15.28 -19.93 -3.77
C ARG A 155 -14.22 -20.58 -2.90
N ARG A 156 -14.36 -21.89 -2.65
CA ARG A 156 -13.36 -22.68 -1.95
C ARG A 156 -12.29 -23.15 -2.94
N ARG A 157 -11.04 -23.21 -2.48
CA ARG A 157 -9.97 -23.83 -3.26
C ARG A 157 -10.18 -25.34 -3.24
N SER A 158 -10.14 -25.98 -4.40
CA SER A 158 -10.14 -27.43 -4.55
C SER A 158 -8.76 -27.90 -4.98
N TRP A 159 -8.35 -29.07 -4.50
CA TRP A 159 -7.16 -29.77 -5.00
C TRP A 159 -7.60 -30.67 -6.15
N VAL A 160 -7.07 -30.44 -7.35
CA VAL A 160 -7.35 -31.21 -8.58
C VAL A 160 -6.03 -31.51 -9.28
N MET A 161 -5.99 -32.55 -10.12
CA MET A 161 -4.78 -32.86 -10.88
C MET A 161 -4.51 -31.80 -11.96
N GLN A 162 -3.26 -31.71 -12.39
CA GLN A 162 -2.85 -30.72 -13.38
C GLN A 162 -3.59 -30.96 -14.72
N GLY A 163 -4.37 -29.97 -15.15
CA GLY A 163 -5.15 -30.04 -16.38
C GLY A 163 -6.61 -30.45 -16.19
N GLU A 164 -7.00 -30.92 -15.00
CA GLU A 164 -8.39 -31.23 -14.70
C GLU A 164 -9.20 -29.96 -14.44
N PRO A 165 -10.47 -29.92 -14.89
CA PRO A 165 -11.35 -28.80 -14.61
C PRO A 165 -11.65 -28.71 -13.12
N THR A 166 -11.50 -27.51 -12.55
CA THR A 166 -11.95 -27.24 -11.18
C THR A 166 -13.48 -27.24 -11.13
N GLN A 167 -14.04 -27.66 -9.99
CA GLN A 167 -15.48 -27.61 -9.77
C GLN A 167 -16.04 -26.19 -10.02
N MET A 168 -16.97 -26.09 -10.96
CA MET A 168 -17.62 -24.82 -11.26
C MET A 168 -18.59 -24.45 -10.14
N ILE A 169 -18.40 -23.26 -9.57
CA ILE A 169 -19.30 -22.70 -8.56
C ILE A 169 -20.05 -21.54 -9.22
N PRO A 170 -21.39 -21.59 -9.30
CA PRO A 170 -22.19 -20.51 -9.88
C PRO A 170 -21.97 -19.21 -9.12
N LYS A 171 -21.90 -18.10 -9.84
CA LYS A 171 -21.86 -16.77 -9.19
C LYS A 171 -23.19 -16.55 -8.48
N THR A 172 -23.11 -15.97 -7.30
CA THR A 172 -24.29 -15.50 -6.57
C THR A 172 -25.00 -14.40 -7.36
N GLU A 173 -26.32 -14.41 -7.34
CA GLU A 173 -27.14 -13.31 -7.88
C GLU A 173 -26.87 -12.00 -7.15
N ILE A 174 -27.07 -10.88 -7.84
CA ILE A 174 -26.83 -9.53 -7.29
C ILE A 174 -27.86 -9.20 -6.19
N HIS A 175 -29.10 -9.69 -6.32
CA HIS A 175 -30.21 -9.43 -5.41
C HIS A 175 -30.52 -10.64 -4.52
N GLN A 176 -29.58 -11.00 -3.65
CA GLN A 176 -29.79 -12.12 -2.73
C GLN A 176 -30.76 -11.75 -1.60
N LYS A 177 -31.54 -12.74 -1.15
CA LYS A 177 -32.23 -12.65 0.14
C LYS A 177 -31.19 -12.48 1.26
N LYS A 178 -31.44 -11.54 2.17
CA LYS A 178 -30.56 -11.19 3.29
C LYS A 178 -31.38 -10.73 4.51
N ILE A 179 -30.84 -10.93 5.71
CA ILE A 179 -31.37 -10.41 6.98
C ILE A 179 -30.35 -9.43 7.56
N MET A 180 -30.82 -8.40 8.26
CA MET A 180 -29.96 -7.54 9.08
C MET A 180 -29.86 -8.13 10.48
N LEU A 181 -28.63 -8.34 10.95
CA LEU A 181 -28.34 -8.71 12.33
C LEU A 181 -27.74 -7.48 13.03
N SER A 182 -28.32 -7.11 14.17
CA SER A 182 -27.75 -6.12 15.09
C SER A 182 -27.20 -6.86 16.29
N VAL A 183 -25.89 -6.75 16.53
CA VAL A 183 -25.16 -7.37 17.65
C VAL A 183 -24.67 -6.27 18.57
#